data_AF-A0AAU6NWZ8-F1
#
_entry.id   AF-A0AAU6NWZ8-F1
#
_cell.length_a   1.000
_cell.length_b   1.000
_cell.length_c   1.000
_cell.angle_alpha   90.00
_cell.angle_beta   90.00
_cell.angle_gamma   90.00
#
_symmetry.space_group_name_H-M   'P 1'
#
loop_
_entity.id
_entity.type
_entity.pdbx_description
1 polymer ?
#
loop_
_entity_poly.entity_id
_entity_poly.type
_entity_poly.pdbx_seq_one_letter_code
_entity_poly.pdbx_strand_id
1 'polypeptide(L)'
;MNNLQLLKYIFIIAITAVIAFFIHTYVLKQLELPAYGNKIILSYILNTILAIGILLALYFFRHKFKQQLGFLFMVGSFLKFTCFFIFFYPSFRADGDISNLEFASFFVPYATCLFTETLGGIKLLNSLD
;
A
#
# COMPACT_ATOMS: atom_id res chain seq x y z
N MET A 1 5.28 20.09 5.85
CA MET A 1 4.44 19.66 4.71
C MET A 1 3.12 20.39 4.89
N ASN A 2 2.62 21.05 3.86
CA ASN A 2 1.32 21.74 3.93
C ASN A 2 0.19 20.85 3.36
N ASN A 3 -1.07 21.30 3.47
CA ASN A 3 -2.23 20.54 2.99
C ASN A 3 -2.17 20.23 1.49
N LEU A 4 -1.64 21.15 0.67
CA LEU A 4 -1.51 20.95 -0.77
C LEU A 4 -0.49 19.84 -1.10
N GLN A 5 0.65 19.83 -0.40
CA GLN A 5 1.65 18.77 -0.54
C GLN A 5 1.10 17.42 -0.07
N LEU A 6 0.37 17.38 1.05
CA LEU A 6 -0.32 16.17 1.50
C LEU A 6 -1.26 15.63 0.42
N LEU A 7 -2.13 16.49 -0.11
CA LEU A 7 -3.08 16.10 -1.17
C LEU A 7 -2.34 15.59 -2.42
N LYS A 8 -1.23 16.23 -2.79
CA LYS A 8 -0.35 15.78 -3.88
C LYS A 8 0.14 14.35 -3.64
N TYR A 9 0.63 14.02 -2.44
CA TYR A 9 1.12 12.66 -2.16
C TYR A 9 -0.01 11.63 -2.07
N ILE A 10 -1.18 11.98 -1.54
CA ILE A 10 -2.38 11.13 -1.59
C ILE A 10 -2.75 10.82 -3.04
N PHE A 11 -2.74 11.85 -3.91
CA PHE A 11 -3.01 11.68 -5.32
C PHE A 11 -1.95 10.82 -6.02
N ILE A 12 -0.66 11.00 -5.68
CA ILE A 12 0.43 10.16 -6.19
C ILE A 12 0.21 8.69 -5.79
N ILE A 13 -0.12 8.39 -4.53
CA ILE A 13 -0.42 7.03 -4.08
C ILE A 13 -1.57 6.43 -4.90
N ALA A 14 -2.67 7.17 -5.02
CA ALA A 14 -3.86 6.71 -5.75
C ALA A 14 -3.58 6.48 -7.24
N ILE A 15 -2.95 7.44 -7.92
CA ILE A 15 -2.69 7.34 -9.36
C ILE A 15 -1.68 6.24 -9.68
N THR A 16 -0.62 6.09 -8.86
CA THR A 16 0.36 5.02 -9.04
C THR A 16 -0.26 3.66 -8.78
N ALA A 17 -1.15 3.53 -7.79
CA ALA A 17 -1.90 2.28 -7.56
C ALA A 17 -2.81 1.94 -8.76
N VAL A 18 -3.53 2.92 -9.32
CA VAL A 18 -4.38 2.72 -10.51
C VAL A 18 -3.55 2.32 -11.73
N ILE A 19 -2.44 3.01 -12.01
CA ILE A 19 -1.54 2.67 -13.12
C ILE A 19 -0.98 1.27 -12.92
N ALA A 20 -0.49 0.93 -11.73
CA ALA A 20 0.05 -0.38 -11.42
C ALA A 20 -1.03 -1.48 -11.56
N PHE A 21 -2.29 -1.21 -11.19
CA PHE A 21 -3.39 -2.15 -11.38
C PHE A 21 -3.61 -2.46 -12.86
N PHE A 22 -3.65 -1.45 -13.73
CA PHE A 22 -3.82 -1.66 -15.16
C PHE A 22 -2.63 -2.39 -15.79
N ILE A 23 -1.40 -2.06 -15.38
CA ILE A 23 -0.20 -2.78 -15.84
C ILE A 23 -0.26 -4.25 -15.40
N HIS A 24 -0.56 -4.49 -14.12
CA HIS A 24 -0.58 -5.84 -13.55
C HIS A 24 -1.65 -6.71 -14.20
N THR A 25 -2.88 -6.21 -14.34
CA THR A 25 -3.99 -6.92 -14.99
C THR A 25 -3.74 -7.12 -16.50
N TYR A 26 -3.12 -6.15 -17.17
CA TYR A 26 -2.72 -6.28 -18.57
C TYR A 26 -1.67 -7.37 -18.76
N VAL A 27 -0.63 -7.42 -17.93
CA VAL A 27 0.40 -8.46 -17.97
C VAL A 27 -0.22 -9.84 -17.74
N LEU A 28 -1.10 -9.99 -16.75
CA LEU A 28 -1.81 -11.25 -16.51
C LEU A 28 -2.63 -11.69 -17.74
N LYS A 29 -3.32 -10.75 -18.40
CA LYS A 29 -4.09 -11.04 -19.61
C LYS A 29 -3.20 -11.50 -20.77
N GLN A 30 -2.02 -10.88 -20.97
CA GLN A 30 -1.08 -11.28 -22.01
C GLN A 30 -0.47 -12.68 -21.78
N LEU A 31 -0.40 -13.10 -20.52
CA LEU A 31 0.06 -14.43 -20.14
C LEU A 31 -1.06 -15.47 -20.07
N GLU A 32 -2.28 -15.12 -20.51
CA GLU A 32 -3.48 -15.97 -20.43
C GLU A 32 -3.82 -16.42 -19.00
N LEU A 33 -3.42 -15.62 -18.00
CA LEU A 33 -3.68 -15.86 -16.58
C LEU A 33 -4.95 -15.14 -16.10
N PRO A 34 -5.54 -15.55 -14.97
CA PRO A 34 -6.73 -14.91 -14.41
C PRO A 34 -6.50 -13.45 -13.98
N ALA A 35 -6.76 -12.49 -14.88
CA ALA A 35 -6.46 -11.08 -14.68
C ALA A 35 -7.14 -10.43 -13.46
N TYR A 36 -8.31 -10.94 -13.06
CA TYR A 36 -9.06 -10.46 -11.89
C TYR A 36 -9.17 -11.51 -10.78
N GLY A 37 -8.36 -12.58 -10.86
CA GLY A 37 -8.30 -13.63 -9.84
C GLY A 37 -7.62 -13.17 -8.55
N ASN A 38 -7.49 -14.10 -7.60
CA ASN A 38 -6.62 -13.97 -6.41
C ASN A 38 -6.83 -12.67 -5.60
N LYS A 39 -8.08 -12.20 -5.54
CA LYS A 39 -8.48 -10.99 -4.80
C LYS A 39 -7.69 -9.74 -5.19
N ILE A 40 -7.18 -9.64 -6.42
CA ILE A 40 -6.33 -8.52 -6.86
C ILE A 40 -7.00 -7.15 -6.67
N ILE A 41 -8.30 -7.02 -6.99
CA ILE A 41 -9.04 -5.76 -6.81
C ILE A 41 -9.07 -5.34 -5.34
N LEU A 42 -9.41 -6.27 -4.44
CA LEU A 42 -9.44 -6.04 -3.00
C LEU A 42 -8.05 -5.64 -2.48
N SER A 43 -7.00 -6.27 -3.01
CA SER A 43 -5.61 -5.98 -2.65
C SER A 43 -5.20 -4.55 -2.98
N TYR A 44 -5.52 -4.05 -4.18
CA TYR A 44 -5.23 -2.66 -4.54
C TYR A 44 -6.03 -1.67 -3.70
N ILE A 45 -7.32 -1.94 -3.44
CA ILE A 45 -8.17 -1.08 -2.60
C ILE A 45 -7.60 -1.00 -1.18
N LEU A 46 -7.36 -2.14 -0.53
CA LEU A 46 -6.88 -2.17 0.86
C LEU A 46 -5.49 -1.54 1.00
N ASN A 47 -4.54 -1.86 0.11
CA ASN A 47 -3.20 -1.28 0.18
C ASN A 47 -3.20 0.23 -0.07
N THR A 48 -4.07 0.73 -0.96
CA THR A 48 -4.22 2.17 -1.20
C THR A 48 -4.82 2.88 0.01
N ILE A 49 -5.90 2.34 0.59
CA ILE A 49 -6.55 2.91 1.78
C ILE A 49 -5.58 2.93 2.97
N LEU A 50 -4.87 1.83 3.21
CA LEU A 50 -3.90 1.75 4.30
C LEU A 50 -2.75 2.75 4.11
N ALA A 51 -2.21 2.85 2.89
CA ALA A 51 -1.13 3.79 2.60
C ALA A 51 -1.55 5.25 2.81
N ILE A 52 -2.74 5.63 2.35
CA ILE A 52 -3.30 6.96 2.58
C ILE A 52 -3.55 7.17 4.08
N GLY A 53 -4.13 6.19 4.78
CA GLY A 53 -4.43 6.26 6.20
C GLY A 53 -3.17 6.46 7.06
N ILE A 54 -2.08 5.77 6.74
CA ILE A 54 -0.80 5.92 7.42
C ILE A 54 -0.18 7.29 7.15
N LEU A 55 -0.17 7.75 5.89
CA LEU A 55 0.33 9.09 5.57
C LEU A 55 -0.48 10.18 6.29
N LEU A 56 -1.80 10.03 6.37
CA LEU A 56 -2.68 10.92 7.13
C LEU A 56 -2.39 10.89 8.63
N ALA A 57 -2.20 9.70 9.20
CA ALA A 57 -1.83 9.53 10.60
C ALA A 57 -0.50 10.23 10.90
N LEU A 58 0.53 10.00 10.08
CA LEU A 58 1.83 10.67 10.20
C LEU A 58 1.68 12.18 10.10
N TYR A 59 0.90 12.67 9.12
CA TYR A 59 0.63 14.09 8.99
C TYR A 59 -0.03 14.65 10.25
N PHE A 60 -1.09 14.03 10.76
CA PHE A 60 -1.80 14.51 11.94
C PHE A 60 -0.92 14.52 13.20
N PHE A 61 -0.15 13.45 13.41
CA PHE A 61 0.68 13.27 14.60
C PHE A 61 2.05 13.96 14.53
N ARG A 62 2.39 14.61 13.40
CA ARG A 62 3.72 15.18 13.14
C ARG A 62 4.24 16.13 14.20
N HIS A 63 3.35 16.89 14.84
CA HIS A 63 3.70 17.88 15.85
C HIS A 63 3.76 17.30 17.26
N LYS A 64 2.94 16.26 17.54
CA LYS A 64 2.85 15.65 18.86
C LYS A 64 3.94 14.60 19.10
N PHE A 65 4.33 13.88 18.06
CA PHE A 65 5.23 12.73 18.14
C PHE A 65 6.39 12.82 17.15
N LYS A 66 6.96 14.02 16.93
CA LYS A 66 8.01 14.27 15.91
C LYS A 66 9.14 13.24 15.95
N GLN A 67 9.68 12.94 17.14
CA GLN A 67 10.79 12.00 17.30
C GLN A 67 10.40 10.52 17.07
N GLN A 68 9.10 10.20 17.07
CA GLN A 68 8.56 8.84 16.98
C GLN A 68 7.82 8.60 15.67
N LEU A 69 7.82 9.55 14.74
CA LEU A 69 7.15 9.40 13.44
C LEU A 69 7.66 8.19 12.65
N GLY A 70 8.96 7.90 12.71
CA GLY A 70 9.51 6.68 12.12
C GLY A 70 8.91 5.41 12.71
N PHE A 71 8.72 5.38 14.03
CA PHE A 71 8.04 4.26 14.70
C PHE A 71 6.57 4.16 14.30
N LEU A 72 5.87 5.29 14.19
CA LEU A 72 4.48 5.31 13.74
C LEU A 72 4.35 4.78 12.30
N PHE A 73 5.30 5.11 11.41
CA PHE A 73 5.37 4.56 10.06
C PHE A 73 5.60 3.04 10.06
N MET A 74 6.50 2.55 10.91
CA MET A 74 6.77 1.12 11.06
C MET A 74 5.55 0.35 11.57
N VAL A 75 4.85 0.87 12.59
CA VAL A 75 3.61 0.27 13.12
C VAL A 75 2.52 0.27 12.05
N GLY A 76 2.38 1.36 11.29
CA GLY A 76 1.47 1.41 10.14
C GLY A 76 1.81 0.36 9.09
N SER A 77 3.08 0.18 8.77
CA SER A 77 3.52 -0.86 7.84
C SER A 77 3.27 -2.28 8.37
N PHE A 78 3.43 -2.50 9.67
CA PHE A 78 3.07 -3.75 10.33
C PHE A 78 1.56 -4.04 10.27
N LEU A 79 0.72 -3.00 10.38
CA LEU A 79 -0.72 -3.13 10.21
C LEU A 79 -1.09 -3.65 8.81
N LYS A 80 -0.34 -3.27 7.76
CA LYS A 80 -0.55 -3.83 6.40
C LYS A 80 -0.35 -5.35 6.36
N PHE A 81 0.69 -5.85 7.03
CA PHE A 81 0.90 -7.30 7.18
C PHE A 81 -0.21 -7.95 8.01
N THR A 82 -0.71 -7.28 9.05
CA THR A 82 -1.86 -7.79 9.81
C THR A 82 -3.10 -7.91 8.92
N CYS A 83 -3.37 -6.90 8.07
CA CYS A 83 -4.45 -6.97 7.08
C CYS A 83 -4.25 -8.12 6.08
N PHE A 84 -3.01 -8.43 5.67
CA PHE A 84 -2.72 -9.61 4.86
C PHE A 84 -3.21 -10.90 5.54
N PHE A 85 -2.81 -11.11 6.80
CA PHE A 85 -3.17 -12.31 7.56
C PHE A 85 -4.68 -12.47 7.77
N ILE A 86 -5.42 -11.37 7.85
CA ILE A 86 -6.87 -11.39 8.06
C ILE A 86 -7.63 -11.61 6.74
N PHE A 87 -7.31 -10.84 5.69
CA PHE A 87 -8.15 -10.77 4.48
C PHE A 87 -7.69 -11.70 3.34
N PHE A 88 -6.40 -12.04 3.28
CA PHE A 88 -5.80 -12.77 2.16
C PHE A 88 -5.33 -14.16 2.55
N TYR A 89 -4.54 -14.27 3.61
CA TYR A 89 -3.90 -15.52 4.03
C TYR A 89 -4.83 -16.72 4.16
N PRO A 90 -6.05 -16.63 4.75
CA PRO A 90 -6.94 -17.78 4.87
C PRO A 90 -7.40 -18.33 3.51
N SER A 91 -7.51 -17.45 2.51
CA SER A 91 -7.90 -17.83 1.15
C SER A 91 -6.72 -18.30 0.33
N PHE A 92 -5.56 -17.66 0.49
CA PHE A 92 -4.36 -17.96 -0.29
C PHE A 92 -3.67 -19.25 0.12
N ARG A 93 -3.93 -19.73 1.34
CA ARG A 93 -3.36 -20.99 1.86
C ARG A 93 -4.42 -22.08 1.99
N ALA A 94 -5.57 -21.94 1.31
CA ALA A 94 -6.69 -22.87 1.45
C ALA A 94 -6.36 -24.28 0.94
N ASP A 95 -5.45 -24.38 -0.03
CA ASP A 95 -4.93 -25.63 -0.60
C ASP A 95 -3.59 -26.07 0.01
N GLY A 96 -3.09 -25.35 1.03
CA GLY A 96 -1.90 -25.69 1.80
C GLY A 96 -0.61 -24.97 1.39
N ASP A 97 -0.58 -24.35 0.21
CA ASP A 97 0.54 -23.56 -0.30
C ASP A 97 0.05 -22.17 -0.75
N ILE A 98 0.95 -21.23 -1.07
CA ILE A 98 0.59 -19.94 -1.67
C ILE A 98 1.23 -19.87 -3.05
N SER A 99 0.41 -19.79 -4.09
CA SER A 99 0.90 -19.71 -5.46
C SER A 99 1.62 -18.37 -5.73
N ASN A 100 2.52 -18.37 -6.72
CA ASN A 100 3.18 -17.15 -7.18
C ASN A 100 2.19 -16.07 -7.62
N LEU A 101 1.02 -16.46 -8.15
CA LEU A 101 -0.01 -15.53 -8.59
C LEU A 101 -0.74 -14.88 -7.40
N GLU A 102 -1.03 -15.65 -6.36
CA GLU A 102 -1.59 -15.12 -5.11
C GLU A 102 -0.60 -14.19 -4.42
N PHE A 103 0.66 -14.61 -4.31
CA PHE A 103 1.73 -13.76 -3.79
C PHE A 103 1.83 -12.44 -4.55
N ALA A 104 1.93 -12.48 -5.88
CA ALA A 104 2.02 -11.27 -6.70
C ALA A 104 0.77 -10.38 -6.57
N SER A 105 -0.43 -10.98 -6.49
CA SER A 105 -1.70 -10.25 -6.34
C SER A 105 -1.77 -9.43 -5.05
N PHE A 106 -1.06 -9.85 -4.00
CA PHE A 106 -0.90 -9.06 -2.78
C PHE A 106 0.34 -8.16 -2.79
N PHE A 107 1.50 -8.69 -3.17
CA PHE A 107 2.77 -8.03 -2.93
C PHE A 107 3.04 -6.88 -3.92
N VAL A 108 2.56 -6.97 -5.17
CA VAL A 108 2.68 -5.89 -6.16
C VAL A 108 1.97 -4.61 -5.72
N PRO A 109 0.66 -4.63 -5.37
CA PRO A 109 0.00 -3.43 -4.84
C PRO A 109 0.61 -2.96 -3.52
N TYR A 110 0.97 -3.89 -2.61
CA TYR A 110 1.65 -3.55 -1.36
C TYR A 110 2.93 -2.74 -1.59
N ALA A 111 3.84 -3.26 -2.41
CA ALA A 111 5.13 -2.61 -2.67
C ALA A 111 4.95 -1.26 -3.37
N THR A 112 4.02 -1.18 -4.33
CA THR A 112 3.74 0.06 -5.06
C THR A 112 3.21 1.16 -4.13
N CYS A 113 2.23 0.83 -3.29
CA CYS A 113 1.65 1.76 -2.31
C CYS A 113 2.66 2.12 -1.22
N LEU A 114 3.44 1.16 -0.72
CA LEU A 114 4.49 1.40 0.26
C LEU A 114 5.57 2.35 -0.27
N PHE A 115 6.01 2.15 -1.51
CA PHE A 115 7.05 3.00 -2.11
C PHE A 115 6.59 4.46 -2.19
N THR A 116 5.39 4.71 -2.73
CA THR A 116 4.84 6.06 -2.87
C THR A 116 4.51 6.71 -1.53
N GLU A 117 3.99 5.94 -0.57
CA GLU A 117 3.80 6.36 0.81
C GLU A 117 5.12 6.75 1.49
N THR A 118 6.17 5.96 1.30
CA THR A 118 7.51 6.23 1.85
C THR A 118 8.05 7.55 1.32
N LEU A 119 7.87 7.85 0.02
CA LEU A 119 8.25 9.15 -0.55
C LEU A 119 7.48 10.31 0.10
N GLY A 120 6.18 10.13 0.36
CA GLY A 120 5.37 11.11 1.10
C GLY A 120 5.82 11.28 2.55
N GLY A 121 6.14 10.18 3.23
CA GLY A 121 6.66 10.15 4.59
C GLY A 121 8.01 10.87 4.71
N ILE A 122 8.95 10.60 3.79
CA ILE A 122 10.24 11.30 3.72
C ILE A 122 10.02 12.80 3.54
N LYS A 123 9.14 13.20 2.61
CA LYS A 123 8.87 14.63 2.39
C LYS A 123 8.23 15.30 3.60
N LEU A 124 7.37 14.58 4.33
CA LEU A 124 6.81 15.03 5.59
C LEU A 124 7.91 15.22 6.64
N LEU A 125 8.74 14.21 6.89
CA LEU A 125 9.82 14.27 7.87
C LEU A 125 10.79 15.42 7.60
N ASN A 126 11.29 15.53 6.36
CA ASN A 126 12.22 16.59 5.93
C ASN A 126 11.64 18.01 5.96
N SER A 127 10.34 18.15 6.24
CA SER A 127 9.67 19.43 6.33
C SER A 127 9.31 19.84 7.76
N LEU A 128 9.69 19.00 8.72
CA LEU A 128 9.61 19.28 10.16
C LEU A 128 10.94 19.79 10.70
N ASP A 129 12.03 19.57 9.97
CA ASP A 129 13.35 20.13 10.21
C ASP A 129 13.47 21.51 9.55
#